data_AF-A0A5K0WKJ7-F1
#
_entry.id   AF-A0A5K0WKJ7-F1
#
_cell.length_a   1.000
_cell.length_b   1.000
_cell.length_c   1.000
_cell.angle_alpha   90.00
_cell.angle_beta   90.00
_cell.angle_gamma   90.00
#
_symmetry.space_group_name_H-M   'P 1'
#
loop_
_entity.id
_entity.type
_entity.pdbx_description
1 polymer ?
#
loop_
_entity_poly.entity_id
_entity_poly.type
_entity_poly.pdbx_seq_one_letter_code
_entity_poly.pdbx_strand_id
1 'polypeptide(L)' 'MSLSVSKSDVATHTLPARLRTTIQSIKEIVGNHSDHDIYVMLKDSNMDPNETAQKLLTL' A
#
# COMPACT_ATOMS: atom_id res chain seq x y z
N MET A 1 -15.89 29.06 -13.60
CA MET A 1 -15.80 28.41 -12.28
C MET A 1 -14.50 27.65 -12.29
N SER A 2 -13.43 28.22 -11.73
CA SER A 2 -12.15 27.52 -11.63
C SER A 2 -12.19 26.69 -10.35
N LEU A 3 -12.08 25.37 -10.45
CA LEU A 3 -11.71 24.56 -9.30
C LEU A 3 -10.49 23.72 -9.65
N SER A 4 -9.42 24.07 -8.95
CA SER A 4 -8.08 23.50 -8.96
C SER A 4 -8.12 21.97 -8.86
N VAL A 5 -7.57 21.29 -9.86
CA VAL A 5 -7.18 19.89 -9.73
C VAL A 5 -5.97 19.86 -8.80
N SER A 6 -6.24 19.67 -7.52
CA SER A 6 -5.22 19.51 -6.50
C SER A 6 -4.81 18.05 -6.38
N LYS A 7 -3.56 17.81 -6.81
CA LYS A 7 -2.55 16.93 -6.21
C LYS A 7 -2.84 15.43 -6.08
N SER A 8 -2.11 14.68 -6.92
CA SER A 8 -1.43 13.41 -6.61
C SER A 8 -2.31 12.25 -6.12
N ASP A 9 -2.97 11.54 -7.06
CA ASP A 9 -3.53 10.20 -6.81
C ASP A 9 -3.42 9.25 -8.04
N VAL A 10 -2.58 9.58 -9.03
CA VAL A 10 -2.51 8.80 -10.29
C VAL A 10 -1.88 7.40 -10.12
N ALA A 11 -1.27 7.07 -8.98
CA ALA A 11 -0.65 5.76 -8.78
C ALA A 11 -1.61 4.67 -8.24
N THR A 12 -2.70 5.04 -7.57
CA THR A 12 -3.57 4.09 -6.86
C THR A 12 -4.77 3.64 -7.71
N HIS A 13 -5.20 4.45 -8.69
CA HIS A 13 -6.34 4.13 -9.56
C HIS A 13 -6.08 3.02 -10.58
N THR A 14 -4.81 2.63 -10.80
CA THR A 14 -4.42 1.55 -11.74
C THR A 14 -4.00 0.25 -11.05
N LEU A 15 -4.01 0.17 -9.71
CA LEU A 15 -3.67 -1.07 -9.03
C LEU A 15 -4.78 -2.12 -9.20
N PRO A 16 -4.43 -3.38 -9.52
CA PRO A 16 -5.38 -4.47 -9.55
C PRO A 16 -6.16 -4.54 -8.22
N ALA A 17 -7.46 -4.83 -8.28
CA ALA A 17 -8.31 -4.91 -7.09
C ALA A 17 -7.70 -5.82 -6.00
N ARG A 18 -7.14 -6.96 -6.40
CA ARG A 18 -6.42 -7.89 -5.52
C ARG A 18 -5.28 -7.20 -4.76
N LEU A 19 -4.50 -6.36 -5.44
CA LEU A 19 -3.33 -5.71 -4.85
C LEU A 19 -3.74 -4.64 -3.83
N ARG A 20 -4.83 -3.90 -4.11
CA ARG A 20 -5.43 -2.98 -3.15
C ARG A 20 -5.94 -3.70 -1.90
N THR A 21 -6.64 -4.82 -2.07
CA THR A 21 -7.09 -5.66 -0.94
C THR A 21 -5.91 -6.17 -0.12
N THR A 22 -4.84 -6.64 -0.76
CA THR A 22 -3.63 -7.09 -0.07
C THR A 22 -3.00 -5.98 0.76
N ILE A 23 -2.83 -4.77 0.20
CA ILE A 23 -2.27 -3.62 0.93
C ILE A 23 -3.16 -3.27 2.13
N GLN A 24 -4.49 -3.24 1.94
CA GLN A 24 -5.44 -2.96 3.03
C GLN A 24 -5.35 -4.00 4.14
N SER A 25 -5.34 -5.30 3.82
CA SER A 25 -5.22 -6.37 4.81
C SER A 25 -3.91 -6.29 5.60
N ILE A 26 -2.79 -5.95 4.95
CA ILE A 26 -1.52 -5.75 5.64
C ILE A 26 -1.61 -4.53 6.55
N LYS A 27 -2.16 -3.42 6.07
CA LYS A 27 -2.32 -2.16 6.83
C LYS A 27 -3.13 -2.35 8.12
N GLU A 28 -4.18 -3.17 8.07
CA GLU A 28 -4.98 -3.51 9.26
C GLU A 28 -4.15 -4.23 10.34
N ILE A 29 -3.13 -4.98 9.94
CA ILE A 29 -2.24 -5.72 10.85
C ILE A 29 -1.12 -4.82 11.39
N VAL A 30 -0.49 -4.03 10.51
CA VAL A 30 0.74 -3.26 10.83
C VAL A 30 0.43 -1.85 11.35
N GLY A 31 -0.78 -1.33 11.11
CA GLY A 31 -1.21 -0.03 11.60
C GLY A 31 -0.60 1.16 10.85
N ASN A 32 0.28 1.92 11.50
CA ASN A 32 0.76 3.26 11.14
C ASN A 32 1.65 3.34 9.87
N HIS A 33 1.51 2.42 8.93
CA HIS A 33 2.21 2.45 7.65
C HIS A 33 1.33 3.04 6.55
N SER A 34 1.94 3.84 5.67
CA SER A 34 1.25 4.33 4.48
C SER A 34 1.08 3.20 3.46
N ASP A 35 0.08 3.30 2.59
CA ASP A 35 -0.15 2.34 1.50
C ASP A 35 1.09 2.25 0.58
N HIS A 36 1.81 3.36 0.42
CA HIS A 36 3.04 3.42 -0.35
C HIS A 36 4.16 2.60 0.31
N ASP A 37 4.39 2.76 1.61
CA ASP A 37 5.44 2.02 2.32
C ASP A 37 5.13 0.53 2.35
N ILE A 38 3.86 0.18 2.53
CA ILE A 38 3.39 -1.21 2.44
C ILE A 38 3.63 -1.76 1.03
N TYR A 39 3.32 -1.00 -0.02
CA TYR A 39 3.54 -1.44 -1.39
C TYR A 39 5.02 -1.61 -1.74
N VAL A 40 5.89 -0.71 -1.29
CA VAL A 40 7.35 -0.82 -1.46
C VAL A 40 7.84 -2.10 -0.78
N MET A 41 7.43 -2.32 0.48
CA MET A 41 7.86 -3.50 1.22
C MET A 41 7.27 -4.81 0.66
N LEU A 42 6.08 -4.75 0.07
CA LEU A 42 5.45 -5.85 -0.65
C LEU A 42 6.22 -6.21 -1.91
N LYS A 43 6.71 -5.22 -2.67
CA LYS A 43 7.59 -5.47 -3.82
C LYS A 43 8.91 -6.10 -3.39
N ASP A 44 9.51 -5.60 -2.31
CA ASP A 44 10.78 -6.12 -1.79
C ASP A 44 10.64 -7.55 -1.24
N SER A 45 9.43 -7.93 -0.81
CA SER A 45 9.08 -9.28 -0.34
C SER A 45 8.49 -10.16 -1.45
N ASN A 46 8.83 -9.92 -2.73
CA ASN A 46 8.35 -10.69 -3.88
C ASN A 46 6.81 -10.84 -3.97
N MET A 47 6.08 -9.81 -3.53
CA MET A 47 4.62 -9.80 -3.40
C MET A 47 4.05 -10.80 -2.39
N ASP A 48 4.84 -11.25 -1.42
CA ASP A 48 4.37 -12.10 -0.31
C ASP A 48 3.78 -11.25 0.83
N PRO A 49 2.46 -11.35 1.10
CA PRO A 49 1.82 -10.54 2.13
C PRO A 49 2.23 -10.92 3.56
N ASN A 50 2.55 -12.19 3.82
CA ASN A 50 2.91 -12.68 5.14
C ASN A 50 4.33 -12.24 5.51
N GLU A 51 5.27 -12.34 4.57
CA GLU A 51 6.63 -11.84 4.74
C GLU A 51 6.60 -10.31 4.92
N THR A 52 5.81 -9.60 4.12
CA THR A 52 5.66 -8.14 4.23
C THR A 52 5.13 -7.72 5.60
N ALA A 53 4.05 -8.34 6.06
CA ALA A 53 3.48 -8.03 7.37
C ALA A 53 4.47 -8.33 8.49
N GLN A 54 5.18 -9.46 8.43
CA GLN A 54 6.21 -9.80 9.42
C GLN A 54 7.35 -8.78 9.45
N LYS A 55 7.88 -8.37 8.29
CA LYS A 55 8.93 -7.33 8.24
C LYS A 55 8.44 -6.04 8.86
N LEU A 56 7.27 -5.56 8.45
CA LEU A 56 6.70 -4.30 8.96
C LEU A 56 6.40 -4.33 10.46
N LEU A 57 5.97 -5.48 11.01
CA LEU A 57 5.76 -5.66 12.45
C LEU A 57 7.06 -5.66 13.28
N THR A 58 8.19 -5.97 12.65
CA THR A 58 9.51 -5.99 13.31
C THR A 58 10.28 -4.68 13.20
N LEU A 59 9.78 -3.72 12.41
CA LEU A 59 10.33 -2.36 12.30
C LEU A 59 9.87 -1.49 13.47
#